data_AF-A0A8R7JXR4-F1
#
_entry.id   AF-A0A8R7JXR4-F1
#
_cell.length_a   1.000
_cell.length_b   1.000
_cell.length_c   1.000
_cell.angle_alpha   90.00
_cell.angle_beta   90.00
_cell.angle_gamma   90.00
#
_symmetry.space_group_name_H-M   'P 1'
#
loop_
_entity.id
_entity.type
_entity.pdbx_description
1 polymer ?
#
loop_
_entity_poly.entity_id
_entity_poly.type
_entity_poly.pdbx_seq_one_letter_code
_entity_poly.pdbx_strand_id
1 'polypeptide(L)'
;MSKVDIILKLADILQAGNLQNIQALTRARVPIVKLMDPDTGLSCDICVNNLLAVVNTKLLRDYAQIDQRLRQLAFIVKHWAKSRRVNETYQGTLSSYSYVIMCIHLLQLRRILPCLQEMEATCYVTVDDNHYAYFDQVDKLSYYGAHNNETLSSLLWAFFHYWAYQHDYTQDVISIRTGKIISKHMKDWTRRVGNDRHLICIEDPFETSHDLGRVVDKFSIKILREEFERAANILQYDPNPSVKLFEPYVPPPPSGTLDEEGILSTAGAII
;
A
#
# COMPACT_ATOMS: atom_id res chain seq x y z
N MET A 1 -13.89 -27.58 -9.68
CA MET A 1 -13.04 -26.73 -10.55
C MET A 1 -12.23 -25.83 -9.64
N SER A 2 -10.91 -25.83 -9.71
CA SER A 2 -10.07 -25.00 -8.83
C SER A 2 -10.15 -23.52 -9.24
N LYS A 3 -9.77 -22.59 -8.34
CA LYS A 3 -9.68 -21.15 -8.69
C LYS A 3 -8.75 -20.93 -9.89
N VAL A 4 -7.66 -21.70 -9.98
CA VAL A 4 -6.71 -21.65 -11.10
C VAL A 4 -7.38 -22.07 -12.41
N ASP A 5 -8.14 -23.16 -12.42
CA ASP A 5 -8.85 -23.62 -13.62
C ASP A 5 -9.86 -22.57 -14.11
N ILE A 6 -10.54 -21.89 -13.18
CA ILE A 6 -11.49 -20.81 -13.51
C ILE A 6 -10.74 -19.62 -14.14
N ILE A 7 -9.61 -19.21 -13.56
CA ILE A 7 -8.78 -18.12 -14.08
C ILE A 7 -8.24 -18.41 -15.48
N LEU A 8 -7.78 -19.64 -15.73
CA LEU A 8 -7.31 -20.05 -17.06
C LEU A 8 -8.45 -20.03 -18.08
N LYS A 9 -9.60 -20.64 -17.76
CA LYS A 9 -10.79 -20.60 -18.63
C LYS A 9 -11.29 -19.18 -18.88
N LEU A 10 -11.22 -18.31 -17.87
CA LEU A 10 -11.60 -16.92 -18.02
C LEU A 10 -10.67 -16.19 -18.99
N ALA A 11 -9.35 -16.43 -18.91
CA ALA A 11 -8.40 -15.86 -19.85
C ALA A 11 -8.69 -16.28 -21.29
N ASP A 12 -9.03 -17.56 -21.53
CA ASP A 12 -9.40 -18.07 -22.84
C ASP A 12 -10.67 -17.40 -23.40
N ILE A 13 -11.68 -17.21 -22.54
CA ILE A 13 -12.93 -16.52 -22.91
C ILE A 13 -12.66 -15.04 -23.24
N LEU A 14 -11.85 -14.36 -22.43
CA LEU A 14 -11.52 -12.94 -22.64
C LEU A 14 -10.69 -12.75 -23.92
N GLN A 15 -9.86 -13.71 -24.31
CA GLN A 15 -9.10 -13.67 -25.56
C GLN A 15 -10.02 -13.70 -26.79
N ALA A 16 -11.15 -14.41 -26.70
CA ALA A 16 -12.16 -14.39 -27.75
C ALA A 16 -12.95 -13.08 -27.83
N GLY A 17 -12.86 -12.20 -26.81
CA GLY A 17 -13.67 -11.01 -26.63
C GLY A 17 -13.02 -9.68 -27.05
N ASN A 18 -12.05 -9.67 -27.97
CA ASN A 18 -11.32 -8.47 -28.43
C ASN A 18 -10.57 -7.66 -27.34
N LEU A 19 -10.36 -8.22 -26.15
CA LEU A 19 -9.53 -7.60 -25.11
C LEU A 19 -8.04 -7.83 -25.40
N GLN A 20 -7.20 -6.90 -24.98
CA GLN A 20 -5.76 -6.91 -25.24
C GLN A 20 -4.95 -7.27 -23.99
N ASN A 21 -3.67 -7.63 -24.19
CA ASN A 21 -2.70 -7.86 -23.12
C ASN A 21 -3.17 -8.85 -22.04
N ILE A 22 -3.88 -9.91 -22.45
CA ILE A 22 -4.44 -10.88 -21.52
C ILE A 22 -3.34 -11.76 -20.95
N GLN A 23 -3.21 -11.77 -19.63
CA GLN A 23 -2.20 -12.55 -18.93
C GLN A 23 -2.77 -13.22 -17.68
N ALA A 24 -2.78 -14.55 -17.65
CA ALA A 24 -3.11 -15.32 -16.47
C ALA A 24 -1.89 -15.44 -15.53
N LEU A 25 -2.01 -14.93 -14.31
CA LEU A 25 -1.00 -15.01 -13.27
C LEU A 25 -1.47 -15.96 -12.17
N THR A 26 -1.17 -17.25 -12.33
CA THR A 26 -1.75 -18.34 -11.51
C THR A 26 -0.90 -18.76 -10.31
N ARG A 27 0.38 -18.35 -10.27
CA ARG A 27 1.34 -18.73 -9.22
C ARG A 27 1.30 -17.81 -7.98
N ALA A 28 0.61 -16.68 -8.08
CA ALA A 28 0.48 -15.74 -6.97
C ALA A 28 -0.48 -16.30 -5.91
N ARG A 29 -0.38 -15.77 -4.68
CA ARG A 29 -1.29 -16.09 -3.57
C ARG A 29 -2.76 -15.95 -3.96
N VAL A 30 -3.09 -14.91 -4.72
CA VAL A 30 -4.40 -14.70 -5.34
C VAL A 30 -4.19 -14.77 -6.85
N PRO A 31 -4.60 -15.88 -7.51
CA PRO A 31 -4.56 -15.98 -8.95
C PRO A 31 -5.41 -14.89 -9.62
N ILE A 32 -4.85 -14.24 -10.65
CA ILE A 32 -5.53 -13.17 -11.40
C ILE A 32 -5.42 -13.38 -12.91
N VAL A 33 -6.36 -12.81 -13.65
CA VAL A 33 -6.20 -12.49 -15.08
C VAL A 33 -6.04 -10.98 -15.23
N LYS A 34 -4.95 -10.55 -15.85
CA LYS A 34 -4.78 -9.16 -16.30
C LYS A 34 -5.31 -9.01 -17.71
N LEU A 35 -5.90 -7.87 -18.03
CA LEU A 35 -6.38 -7.51 -19.36
C LEU A 35 -6.33 -5.99 -19.56
N MET A 36 -6.43 -5.57 -20.81
CA MET A 36 -6.64 -4.19 -21.21
C MET A 36 -7.85 -4.11 -22.14
N ASP A 37 -8.78 -3.23 -21.82
CA ASP A 37 -9.85 -2.85 -22.73
C ASP A 37 -9.33 -1.80 -23.72
N PRO A 38 -9.26 -2.11 -25.03
CA PRO A 38 -8.74 -1.18 -26.02
C PRO A 38 -9.65 0.03 -26.25
N ASP A 39 -10.95 -0.07 -25.98
CA ASP A 39 -11.90 1.02 -26.23
C ASP A 39 -11.76 2.14 -25.18
N THR A 40 -11.52 1.76 -23.92
CA THR A 40 -11.35 2.71 -22.81
C THR A 40 -9.88 2.97 -22.45
N GLY A 41 -8.96 2.11 -22.90
CA GLY A 41 -7.56 2.11 -22.48
C GLY A 41 -7.34 1.65 -21.03
N LEU A 42 -8.36 1.12 -20.36
CA LEU A 42 -8.28 0.72 -18.96
C LEU A 42 -7.67 -0.68 -18.81
N SER A 43 -6.66 -0.79 -17.96
CA SER A 43 -6.16 -2.09 -17.47
C SER A 43 -7.04 -2.61 -16.32
N CYS A 44 -7.31 -3.90 -16.32
CA CYS A 44 -8.10 -4.58 -15.29
C CYS A 44 -7.43 -5.87 -14.82
N ASP A 45 -7.48 -6.11 -13.51
CA ASP A 45 -7.05 -7.35 -12.87
C ASP A 45 -8.29 -8.04 -12.28
N ILE A 46 -8.58 -9.28 -12.70
CA ILE A 46 -9.74 -10.06 -12.23
C ILE A 46 -9.27 -11.24 -11.38
N CYS A 47 -9.82 -11.39 -10.17
CA CYS A 47 -9.66 -12.56 -9.31
C CYS A 47 -11.02 -13.22 -9.02
N VAL A 48 -11.00 -14.47 -8.54
CA VAL A 48 -12.21 -15.23 -8.20
C VAL A 48 -12.29 -15.45 -6.70
N ASN A 49 -13.46 -15.13 -6.11
CA ASN A 49 -13.79 -15.33 -4.69
C ASN A 49 -12.70 -14.80 -3.75
N ASN A 50 -12.23 -13.57 -3.97
CA ASN A 50 -11.41 -12.83 -3.03
C ASN A 50 -12.31 -11.91 -2.18
N LEU A 51 -13.23 -12.52 -1.43
CA LEU A 51 -14.27 -11.78 -0.70
C LEU A 51 -13.66 -10.87 0.37
N LEU A 52 -12.56 -11.30 1.01
CA LEU A 52 -11.89 -10.49 2.02
C LEU A 52 -11.37 -9.15 1.46
N ALA A 53 -10.90 -9.12 0.21
CA ALA A 53 -10.51 -7.88 -0.45
C ALA A 53 -11.71 -6.94 -0.68
N VAL A 54 -12.92 -7.47 -0.89
CA VAL A 54 -14.16 -6.68 -0.98
C VAL A 54 -14.48 -6.07 0.39
N VAL A 55 -14.36 -6.85 1.47
CA VAL A 55 -14.58 -6.36 2.84
C VAL A 55 -13.56 -5.28 3.22
N ASN A 56 -12.27 -5.49 2.92
CA ASN A 56 -11.22 -4.48 3.08
C ASN A 56 -11.53 -3.19 2.30
N THR A 57 -11.97 -3.32 1.04
CA THR A 57 -12.34 -2.17 0.22
C THR A 57 -13.52 -1.40 0.81
N LYS A 58 -14.52 -2.10 1.36
CA LYS A 58 -15.63 -1.46 2.09
C LYS A 58 -15.13 -0.73 3.34
N LEU A 59 -14.30 -1.37 4.17
CA LEU A 59 -13.74 -0.73 5.37
C LEU A 59 -12.99 0.57 5.03
N LEU A 60 -12.15 0.55 3.99
CA LEU A 60 -11.39 1.73 3.54
C LEU A 60 -12.32 2.84 3.01
N ARG A 61 -13.39 2.48 2.30
CA ARG A 61 -14.41 3.43 1.85
C ARG A 61 -15.14 4.05 3.02
N ASP A 62 -15.53 3.24 4.00
CA ASP A 62 -16.27 3.70 5.17
C ASP A 62 -15.39 4.67 6.00
N TYR A 63 -14.08 4.39 6.18
CA TYR A 63 -13.14 5.36 6.73
C TYR A 63 -13.06 6.67 5.92
N ALA A 64 -13.06 6.58 4.59
CA ALA A 64 -12.97 7.73 3.68
C ALA A 64 -14.22 8.63 3.69
N GLN A 65 -15.34 8.15 4.22
CA GLN A 65 -16.57 8.92 4.41
C GLN A 65 -16.57 9.74 5.72
N ILE A 66 -15.77 9.34 6.71
CA ILE A 66 -15.74 9.99 8.03
C ILE A 66 -15.09 11.38 7.96
N ASP A 67 -13.92 11.48 7.32
CA ASP A 67 -13.18 12.75 7.22
C ASP A 67 -12.51 12.89 5.84
N GLN A 68 -12.73 14.04 5.19
CA GLN A 68 -12.22 14.31 3.84
C GLN A 68 -10.68 14.32 3.76
N ARG A 69 -10.00 14.63 4.86
CA ARG A 69 -8.53 14.70 4.92
C ARG A 69 -7.89 13.34 4.63
N LEU A 70 -8.58 12.23 4.94
CA LEU A 70 -8.08 10.89 4.59
C LEU A 70 -7.94 10.72 3.08
N ARG A 71 -8.98 11.07 2.31
CA ARG A 71 -8.94 10.95 0.84
C ARG A 71 -7.80 11.80 0.30
N GLN A 72 -7.74 13.07 0.70
CA GLN A 72 -6.72 14.01 0.25
C GLN A 72 -5.30 13.50 0.55
N LEU A 73 -5.04 13.08 1.79
CA LEU A 73 -3.73 12.57 2.22
C LEU A 73 -3.36 11.30 1.46
N ALA A 74 -4.28 10.32 1.38
CA ALA A 74 -4.04 9.06 0.70
C ALA A 74 -3.75 9.25 -0.79
N PHE A 75 -4.44 10.16 -1.48
CA PHE A 75 -4.16 10.48 -2.88
C PHE A 75 -2.76 11.08 -3.06
N ILE A 76 -2.39 12.04 -2.20
CA ILE A 76 -1.07 12.67 -2.25
C ILE A 76 0.04 11.66 -1.99
N VAL A 77 -0.07 10.85 -0.92
CA VAL A 77 0.93 9.83 -0.59
C VAL A 77 1.04 8.78 -1.69
N LYS A 78 -0.08 8.35 -2.28
CA LYS A 78 -0.05 7.42 -3.43
C LYS A 78 0.64 8.02 -4.64
N HIS A 79 0.38 9.30 -4.94
CA HIS A 79 1.03 9.99 -6.04
C HIS A 79 2.55 10.09 -5.82
N TRP A 80 2.97 10.51 -4.62
CA TRP A 80 4.38 10.47 -4.21
C TRP A 80 4.99 9.08 -4.39
N ALA A 81 4.34 8.04 -3.86
CA ALA A 81 4.88 6.68 -3.93
C ALA A 81 5.05 6.20 -5.39
N LYS A 82 4.13 6.58 -6.28
CA LYS A 82 4.23 6.30 -7.72
C LYS A 82 5.37 7.09 -8.37
N SER A 83 5.45 8.39 -8.14
CA SER A 83 6.51 9.24 -8.71
C SER A 83 7.91 8.82 -8.26
N ARG A 84 8.03 8.32 -7.02
CA ARG A 84 9.29 7.84 -6.44
C ARG A 84 9.56 6.35 -6.67
N ARG A 85 8.69 5.64 -7.42
CA ARG A 85 8.80 4.19 -7.71
C ARG A 85 8.90 3.31 -6.46
N VAL A 86 8.19 3.67 -5.40
CA VAL A 86 8.09 2.90 -4.15
C VAL A 86 6.70 2.26 -3.97
N ASN A 87 5.95 2.06 -5.06
CA ASN A 87 4.61 1.46 -5.11
C ASN A 87 4.55 0.23 -6.05
N GLU A 88 5.61 -0.57 -6.08
CA GLU A 88 5.76 -1.75 -6.94
C GLU A 88 6.12 -2.98 -6.09
N THR A 89 5.12 -3.75 -5.68
CA THR A 89 5.30 -4.90 -4.79
C THR A 89 6.19 -5.99 -5.38
N TYR A 90 6.20 -6.16 -6.72
CA TYR A 90 7.09 -7.09 -7.41
C TYR A 90 8.57 -6.67 -7.34
N GLN A 91 8.85 -5.38 -7.13
CA GLN A 91 10.20 -4.84 -6.85
C GLN A 91 10.50 -4.77 -5.34
N GLY A 92 9.66 -5.41 -4.52
CA GLY A 92 9.83 -5.45 -3.07
C GLY A 92 9.49 -4.12 -2.38
N THR A 93 8.65 -3.26 -2.95
CA THR A 93 8.16 -2.04 -2.28
C THR A 93 6.70 -2.18 -1.84
N LEU A 94 6.14 -1.16 -1.20
CA LEU A 94 4.81 -1.25 -0.59
C LEU A 94 3.69 -1.19 -1.64
N SER A 95 2.53 -1.74 -1.29
CA SER A 95 1.34 -1.62 -2.13
C SER A 95 0.62 -0.30 -1.88
N SER A 96 -0.19 0.16 -2.84
CA SER A 96 -1.12 1.27 -2.62
C SER A 96 -2.07 1.03 -1.43
N TYR A 97 -2.45 -0.22 -1.17
CA TYR A 97 -3.26 -0.58 -0.01
C TYR A 97 -2.50 -0.34 1.30
N SER A 98 -1.23 -0.77 1.38
CA SER A 98 -0.35 -0.53 2.53
C SER A 98 -0.26 0.97 2.85
N TYR A 99 -0.06 1.84 1.85
CA TYR A 99 -0.02 3.29 2.06
C TYR A 99 -1.33 3.87 2.60
N VAL A 100 -2.48 3.36 2.16
CA VAL A 100 -3.78 3.80 2.69
C VAL A 100 -3.95 3.38 4.15
N ILE A 101 -3.55 2.16 4.52
CA ILE A 101 -3.55 1.68 5.91
C ILE A 101 -2.66 2.57 6.79
N MET A 102 -1.45 2.93 6.30
CA MET A 102 -0.54 3.85 7.00
C MET A 102 -1.17 5.23 7.21
N CYS A 103 -1.91 5.75 6.22
CA CYS A 103 -2.63 7.03 6.35
C CYS A 103 -3.76 6.96 7.38
N ILE A 104 -4.57 5.89 7.34
CA ILE A 104 -5.65 5.67 8.31
C ILE A 104 -5.08 5.62 9.73
N HIS A 105 -4.01 4.85 9.93
CA HIS A 105 -3.35 4.71 11.22
C HIS A 105 -2.85 6.05 11.79
N LEU A 106 -2.19 6.86 10.97
CA LEU A 106 -1.78 8.22 11.38
C LEU A 106 -2.98 9.04 11.85
N LEU A 107 -4.08 9.02 11.08
CA LEU A 107 -5.28 9.79 11.42
C LEU A 107 -6.00 9.24 12.67
N GLN A 108 -5.86 7.95 12.97
CA GLN A 108 -6.31 7.38 14.25
C GLN A 108 -5.47 7.89 15.42
N LEU A 109 -4.15 7.94 15.27
CA LEU A 109 -3.25 8.52 16.29
C LEU A 109 -3.56 10.00 16.56
N ARG A 110 -4.04 10.74 15.55
CA ARG A 110 -4.47 12.15 15.66
C ARG A 110 -5.92 12.32 16.13
N ARG A 111 -6.65 11.22 16.39
CA ARG A 111 -8.09 11.20 16.69
C ARG A 111 -8.94 11.91 15.62
N ILE A 112 -8.48 11.89 14.38
CA ILE A 112 -9.23 12.34 13.20
C ILE A 112 -10.15 11.22 12.70
N LEU A 113 -9.69 9.97 12.82
CA LEU A 113 -10.48 8.78 12.53
C LEU A 113 -10.64 7.91 13.80
N PRO A 114 -11.79 7.25 13.99
CA PRO A 114 -11.98 6.28 15.05
C PRO A 114 -11.30 4.95 14.73
N CYS A 115 -11.38 4.01 15.67
CA CYS A 115 -11.13 2.61 15.38
C CYS A 115 -12.46 1.88 15.15
N LEU A 116 -12.86 1.68 13.88
CA LEU A 116 -14.17 1.11 13.55
C LEU A 116 -14.36 -0.33 14.05
N GLN A 117 -13.26 -1.08 14.21
CA GLN A 117 -13.27 -2.47 14.66
C GLN A 117 -13.30 -2.62 16.20
N GLU A 118 -13.10 -1.53 16.95
CA GLU A 118 -13.22 -1.49 18.41
C GLU A 118 -14.57 -0.90 18.87
N MET A 119 -15.38 -0.44 17.93
CA MET A 119 -16.74 0.06 18.18
C MET A 119 -17.75 -1.10 18.16
N GLU A 120 -18.93 -0.86 18.72
CA GLU A 120 -20.05 -1.83 18.64
C GLU A 120 -20.39 -2.09 17.17
N ALA A 121 -20.27 -3.35 16.74
CA ALA A 121 -20.39 -3.69 15.32
C ALA A 121 -21.82 -3.52 14.81
N THR A 122 -21.95 -2.95 13.61
CA THR A 122 -23.23 -2.82 12.89
C THR A 122 -23.25 -3.62 11.60
N CYS A 123 -22.09 -4.15 11.20
CA CYS A 123 -21.90 -5.00 10.05
C CYS A 123 -21.20 -6.29 10.46
N TYR A 124 -21.69 -7.41 9.93
CA TYR A 124 -21.16 -8.75 10.16
C TYR A 124 -21.01 -9.44 8.81
N VAL A 125 -19.83 -9.99 8.54
CA VAL A 125 -19.52 -10.68 7.29
C VAL A 125 -18.86 -12.01 7.61
N THR A 126 -19.28 -13.08 6.95
CA THR A 126 -18.62 -14.39 7.02
C THR A 126 -17.89 -14.66 5.71
N VAL A 127 -16.60 -14.96 5.79
CA VAL A 127 -15.78 -15.40 4.64
C VAL A 127 -14.99 -16.63 5.07
N ASP A 128 -15.12 -17.73 4.34
CA ASP A 128 -14.39 -18.99 4.60
C ASP A 128 -14.46 -19.41 6.09
N ASP A 129 -15.68 -19.46 6.64
CA ASP A 129 -16.00 -19.79 8.04
C ASP A 129 -15.43 -18.84 9.12
N ASN A 130 -14.77 -17.75 8.70
CA ASN A 130 -14.31 -16.69 9.59
C ASN A 130 -15.33 -15.55 9.66
N HIS A 131 -15.58 -15.07 10.88
CA HIS A 131 -16.50 -13.96 11.13
C HIS A 131 -15.75 -12.65 11.30
N TYR A 132 -16.13 -11.65 10.51
CA TYR A 132 -15.57 -10.30 10.54
C TYR A 132 -16.68 -9.32 10.90
N ALA A 133 -16.36 -8.35 11.74
CA ALA A 133 -17.33 -7.35 12.19
C ALA A 133 -16.65 -6.01 12.44
N TYR A 134 -17.39 -4.92 12.20
CA TYR A 134 -16.99 -3.55 12.53
C TYR A 134 -18.21 -2.62 12.49
N PHE A 135 -18.04 -1.40 12.98
CA PHE A 135 -19.03 -0.33 12.86
C PHE A 135 -18.97 0.30 11.46
N ASP A 136 -20.05 0.22 10.70
CA ASP A 136 -20.14 0.72 9.32
C ASP A 136 -21.19 1.81 9.11
N GLN A 137 -21.91 2.23 10.16
CA GLN A 137 -22.83 3.37 10.13
C GLN A 137 -22.08 4.71 10.20
N VAL A 138 -21.11 4.89 9.32
CA VAL A 138 -20.12 5.99 9.35
C VAL A 138 -20.70 7.38 9.11
N ASP A 139 -21.92 7.47 8.56
CA ASP A 139 -22.66 8.74 8.47
C ASP A 139 -22.89 9.37 9.85
N LYS A 140 -22.95 8.56 10.92
CA LYS A 140 -23.05 9.02 12.31
C LYS A 140 -21.75 9.61 12.85
N LEU A 141 -20.65 9.51 12.10
CA LEU A 141 -19.29 9.87 12.54
C LEU A 141 -18.71 11.08 11.80
N SER A 142 -19.52 11.79 11.00
CA SER A 142 -19.05 12.92 10.17
C SER A 142 -18.36 14.06 10.95
N TYR A 143 -18.60 14.17 12.26
CA TYR A 143 -17.98 15.17 13.14
C TYR A 143 -16.87 14.61 14.05
N TYR A 144 -16.51 13.33 13.93
CA TYR A 144 -15.53 12.68 14.81
C TYR A 144 -14.20 13.46 14.86
N GLY A 145 -13.66 13.78 13.69
CA GLY A 145 -12.39 14.50 13.54
C GLY A 145 -12.46 16.01 13.67
N ALA A 146 -13.64 16.60 13.92
CA ALA A 146 -13.85 18.06 13.89
C ALA A 146 -13.07 18.82 14.97
N HIS A 147 -12.68 18.13 16.04
CA HIS A 147 -11.88 18.68 17.14
C HIS A 147 -10.42 18.94 16.74
N ASN A 148 -9.93 18.26 15.68
CA ASN A 148 -8.56 18.37 15.21
C ASN A 148 -8.49 19.39 14.06
N ASN A 149 -7.70 20.44 14.25
CA ASN A 149 -7.52 21.55 13.30
C ASN A 149 -6.27 21.42 12.42
N GLU A 150 -5.59 20.27 12.41
CA GLU A 150 -4.43 20.07 11.55
C GLU A 150 -4.84 20.15 10.08
N THR A 151 -4.10 20.98 9.34
CA THR A 151 -4.27 21.15 7.91
C THR A 151 -3.76 19.92 7.17
N LEU A 152 -4.15 19.78 5.90
CA LEU A 152 -3.62 18.73 5.03
C LEU A 152 -2.08 18.78 4.92
N SER A 153 -1.48 19.98 4.88
CA SER A 153 -0.02 20.14 4.84
C SER A 153 0.65 19.65 6.12
N SER A 154 0.07 19.97 7.29
CA SER A 154 0.55 19.48 8.59
C SER A 154 0.50 17.95 8.66
N LEU A 155 -0.61 17.36 8.21
CA LEU A 155 -0.79 15.90 8.20
C LEU A 155 0.15 15.21 7.22
N LEU A 156 0.40 15.81 6.05
CA LEU A 156 1.36 15.30 5.07
C LEU A 156 2.78 15.31 5.64
N TRP A 157 3.19 16.41 6.28
CA TRP A 157 4.48 16.48 6.96
C TRP A 157 4.55 15.45 8.09
N ALA A 158 3.51 15.35 8.93
CA ALA A 158 3.46 14.40 10.04
C ALA A 158 3.55 12.94 9.56
N PHE A 159 2.95 12.62 8.41
CA PHE A 159 3.07 11.30 7.80
C PHE A 159 4.53 10.96 7.50
N PHE A 160 5.24 11.80 6.75
CA PHE A 160 6.62 11.52 6.37
C PHE A 160 7.56 11.59 7.58
N HIS A 161 7.36 12.56 8.48
CA HIS A 161 8.14 12.68 9.69
C HIS A 161 8.00 11.44 10.60
N TYR A 162 6.79 10.88 10.72
CA TYR A 162 6.58 9.66 11.50
C TYR A 162 7.39 8.50 10.94
N TRP A 163 7.29 8.24 9.63
CA TRP A 163 8.01 7.13 9.00
C TRP A 163 9.52 7.36 8.89
N ALA A 164 9.97 8.60 8.75
CA ALA A 164 11.39 8.91 8.72
C ALA A 164 12.06 8.73 10.10
N TYR A 165 11.42 9.23 11.16
CA TYR A 165 12.12 9.50 12.42
C TYR A 165 11.46 8.94 13.69
N GLN A 166 10.20 8.50 13.64
CA GLN A 166 9.45 8.12 14.85
C GLN A 166 9.08 6.64 14.91
N HIS A 167 8.83 6.00 13.77
CA HIS A 167 8.46 4.59 13.73
C HIS A 167 9.63 3.70 14.18
N ASP A 168 9.43 2.87 15.22
CA ASP A 168 10.41 1.87 15.60
C ASP A 168 10.28 0.64 14.70
N TYR A 169 11.01 0.66 13.59
CA TYR A 169 11.09 -0.45 12.63
C TYR A 169 11.52 -1.78 13.24
N THR A 170 12.06 -1.82 14.46
CA THR A 170 12.50 -3.05 15.13
C THR A 170 11.42 -3.65 16.02
N GLN A 171 10.60 -2.83 16.67
CA GLN A 171 9.62 -3.27 17.67
C GLN A 171 8.16 -3.09 17.25
N ASP A 172 7.87 -2.13 16.38
CA ASP A 172 6.50 -1.68 16.16
C ASP A 172 5.80 -2.40 15.01
N VAL A 173 4.49 -2.53 15.18
CA VAL A 173 3.51 -2.91 14.16
C VAL A 173 2.38 -1.89 14.20
N ILE A 174 2.08 -1.25 13.08
CA ILE A 174 0.88 -0.41 12.99
C ILE A 174 -0.37 -1.28 12.79
N SER A 175 -1.45 -0.97 13.49
CA SER A 175 -2.71 -1.73 13.41
C SER A 175 -3.90 -0.78 13.41
N ILE A 176 -4.59 -0.68 12.26
CA ILE A 176 -5.83 0.12 12.18
C ILE A 176 -7.02 -0.59 12.83
N ARG A 177 -6.90 -1.90 13.06
CA ARG A 177 -7.87 -2.72 13.79
C ARG A 177 -7.94 -2.38 15.27
N THR A 178 -6.82 -1.99 15.87
CA THR A 178 -6.75 -1.57 17.27
C THR A 178 -6.65 -0.06 17.43
N GLY A 179 -6.39 0.68 16.34
CA GLY A 179 -6.12 2.11 16.36
C GLY A 179 -4.81 2.47 17.07
N LYS A 180 -3.90 1.49 17.25
CA LYS A 180 -2.72 1.59 18.10
C LYS A 180 -1.49 1.03 17.40
N ILE A 181 -0.34 1.27 18.03
CA ILE A 181 0.90 0.55 17.75
C ILE A 181 0.92 -0.67 18.67
N ILE A 182 1.17 -1.85 18.12
CA ILE A 182 1.34 -3.10 18.87
C ILE A 182 2.77 -3.62 18.64
N SER A 183 3.26 -4.50 19.51
CA SER A 183 4.63 -5.00 19.38
C SER A 183 4.73 -6.16 18.40
N LYS A 184 5.85 -6.24 17.69
CA LYS A 184 6.20 -7.41 16.85
C LYS A 184 6.27 -8.70 17.66
N HIS A 185 6.66 -8.60 18.94
CA HIS A 185 6.67 -9.73 19.86
C HIS A 185 5.27 -10.33 20.06
N MET A 186 4.24 -9.50 20.18
CA MET A 186 2.85 -9.98 20.30
C MET A 186 2.34 -10.66 19.02
N LYS A 187 2.95 -10.36 17.87
CA LYS A 187 2.57 -10.90 16.55
C LYS A 187 3.46 -12.04 16.07
N ASP A 188 4.49 -12.40 16.85
CA ASP A 188 5.59 -13.27 16.41
C ASP A 188 6.27 -12.80 15.10
N TRP A 189 6.28 -11.49 14.87
CA TRP A 189 6.91 -10.86 13.69
C TRP A 189 8.34 -10.40 13.98
N THR A 190 8.99 -11.00 14.98
CA THR A 190 10.35 -10.66 15.39
C THR A 190 11.42 -11.32 14.53
N ARG A 191 11.06 -12.37 13.78
CA ARG A 191 11.95 -13.19 12.97
C ARG A 191 11.33 -13.45 11.62
N ARG A 192 12.18 -13.77 10.63
CA ARG A 192 11.72 -14.20 9.31
C ARG A 192 10.96 -15.53 9.42
N VAL A 193 9.78 -15.61 8.81
CA VAL A 193 9.01 -16.85 8.69
C VAL A 193 8.91 -17.21 7.21
N GLY A 194 9.59 -18.29 6.79
CA GLY A 194 9.68 -18.65 5.37
C GLY A 194 10.31 -17.54 4.53
N ASN A 195 9.55 -16.98 3.58
CA ASN A 195 9.96 -15.83 2.77
C ASN A 195 9.53 -14.47 3.32
N ASP A 196 8.67 -14.45 4.34
CA ASP A 196 8.07 -13.23 4.86
C ASP A 196 9.07 -12.46 5.73
N ARG A 197 9.26 -11.18 5.40
CA ARG A 197 10.23 -10.30 6.06
C ARG A 197 9.50 -9.18 6.80
N HIS A 198 9.61 -9.19 8.12
CA HIS A 198 8.94 -8.23 9.00
C HIS A 198 9.78 -6.98 9.23
N LEU A 199 10.13 -6.26 8.16
CA LEU A 199 11.03 -5.09 8.20
C LEU A 199 10.31 -3.75 8.39
N ILE A 200 9.06 -3.67 7.94
CA ILE A 200 8.12 -2.55 8.14
C ILE A 200 6.75 -3.18 8.36
N CYS A 201 6.31 -3.30 9.61
CA CYS A 201 5.15 -4.14 9.92
C CYS A 201 3.84 -3.37 9.88
N ILE A 202 2.95 -3.82 9.00
CA ILE A 202 1.65 -3.21 8.78
C ILE A 202 0.61 -4.34 8.84
N GLU A 203 -0.17 -4.39 9.92
CA GLU A 203 -1.19 -5.44 10.11
C GLU A 203 -2.36 -5.24 9.14
N ASP A 204 -2.75 -6.28 8.40
CA ASP A 204 -4.05 -6.29 7.71
C ASP A 204 -5.20 -6.32 8.74
N PRO A 205 -6.21 -5.44 8.61
CA PRO A 205 -7.27 -5.29 9.61
C PRO A 205 -8.14 -6.54 9.81
N PHE A 206 -8.28 -7.41 8.82
CA PHE A 206 -9.09 -8.61 8.93
C PHE A 206 -8.24 -9.88 8.94
N GLU A 207 -7.21 -9.95 8.10
CA GLU A 207 -6.24 -11.06 8.12
C GLU A 207 -5.06 -10.73 9.03
N THR A 208 -5.25 -10.78 10.34
CA THR A 208 -4.24 -10.26 11.29
C THR A 208 -2.89 -10.99 11.24
N SER A 209 -2.79 -12.18 10.67
CA SER A 209 -1.51 -12.87 10.43
C SER A 209 -0.75 -12.35 9.20
N HIS A 210 -1.39 -11.53 8.36
CA HIS A 210 -0.82 -10.96 7.17
C HIS A 210 -0.17 -9.60 7.46
N ASP A 211 1.16 -9.58 7.41
CA ASP A 211 1.94 -8.35 7.34
C ASP A 211 1.96 -7.83 5.89
N LEU A 212 1.40 -6.63 5.66
CA LEU A 212 1.39 -6.00 4.33
C LEU A 212 2.78 -5.51 3.90
N GLY A 213 3.72 -5.38 4.84
CA GLY A 213 5.11 -5.03 4.55
C GLY A 213 6.01 -6.24 4.27
N ARG A 214 5.49 -7.47 4.31
CA ARG A 214 6.29 -8.69 4.11
C ARG A 214 7.06 -8.78 2.79
N VAL A 215 6.61 -8.03 1.78
CA VAL A 215 7.23 -7.94 0.45
C VAL A 215 8.51 -7.12 0.46
N VAL A 216 8.71 -6.31 1.49
CA VAL A 216 9.86 -5.42 1.62
C VAL A 216 11.10 -6.20 2.05
N ASP A 217 12.18 -6.01 1.30
CA ASP A 217 13.44 -6.69 1.48
C ASP A 217 14.51 -5.78 2.12
N LYS A 218 15.72 -6.32 2.32
CA LYS A 218 16.80 -5.58 3.02
C LYS A 218 17.35 -4.40 2.20
N PHE A 219 17.16 -4.42 0.88
CA PHE A 219 17.55 -3.35 -0.02
C PHE A 219 16.42 -2.33 -0.11
N SER A 220 15.19 -2.77 -0.38
CA SER A 220 14.05 -1.87 -0.56
C SER A 220 13.63 -1.16 0.74
N ILE A 221 13.85 -1.75 1.93
CA ILE A 221 13.61 -1.02 3.19
C ILE A 221 14.52 0.21 3.34
N LYS A 222 15.77 0.14 2.85
CA LYS A 222 16.69 1.27 2.89
C LYS A 222 16.20 2.38 1.98
N ILE A 223 15.83 2.03 0.74
CA ILE A 223 15.26 2.97 -0.25
C ILE A 223 13.99 3.62 0.31
N LEU A 224 13.08 2.84 0.91
CA LEU A 224 11.87 3.38 1.52
C LEU A 224 12.18 4.38 2.63
N ARG A 225 13.10 4.06 3.53
CA ARG A 225 13.49 4.96 4.63
C ARG A 225 14.17 6.23 4.13
N GLU A 226 15.10 6.11 3.18
CA GLU A 226 15.75 7.26 2.54
C GLU A 226 14.73 8.17 1.83
N GLU A 227 13.72 7.59 1.16
CA GLU A 227 12.66 8.36 0.52
C GLU A 227 11.70 9.01 1.52
N PHE A 228 11.42 8.37 2.67
CA PHE A 228 10.67 9.00 3.76
C PHE A 228 11.45 10.17 4.38
N GLU A 229 12.74 10.00 4.65
CA GLU A 229 13.63 11.04 5.16
C GLU A 229 13.75 12.21 4.16
N ARG A 230 13.93 11.91 2.87
CA ARG A 230 13.93 12.90 1.79
C ARG A 230 12.63 13.70 1.79
N ALA A 231 11.48 13.03 1.83
CA ALA A 231 10.17 13.67 1.82
C ALA A 231 9.95 14.55 3.06
N ALA A 232 10.32 14.07 4.25
CA ALA A 232 10.24 14.83 5.49
C ALA A 232 11.11 16.10 5.44
N ASN A 233 12.35 15.98 4.97
CA ASN A 233 13.27 17.11 4.81
C ASN A 233 12.77 18.14 3.79
N ILE A 234 12.23 17.69 2.65
CA ILE A 234 11.65 18.58 1.63
C ILE A 234 10.49 19.38 2.24
N LEU A 235 9.55 18.72 2.91
CA LEU A 235 8.40 19.39 3.51
C LEU A 235 8.77 20.35 4.64
N GLN A 236 9.92 20.13 5.29
CA GLN A 236 10.39 20.96 6.39
C GLN A 236 11.20 22.19 5.93
N TYR A 237 12.03 22.04 4.89
CA TYR A 237 13.07 23.02 4.56
C TYR A 237 13.05 23.53 3.12
N ASP A 238 12.41 22.84 2.18
CA ASP A 238 12.42 23.27 0.78
C ASP A 238 11.47 24.46 0.58
N PRO A 239 11.86 25.51 -0.15
CA PRO A 239 10.99 26.67 -0.43
C PRO A 239 9.82 26.33 -1.36
N ASN A 240 9.90 25.24 -2.14
CA ASN A 240 8.84 24.77 -3.01
C ASN A 240 8.62 23.25 -2.87
N PRO A 241 8.12 22.80 -1.71
CA PRO A 241 8.01 21.38 -1.39
C PRO A 241 7.00 20.67 -2.29
N SER A 242 5.98 21.39 -2.78
CA SER A 242 4.94 20.85 -3.65
C SER A 242 5.44 20.35 -5.00
N VAL A 243 6.56 20.90 -5.51
CA VAL A 243 7.18 20.43 -6.75
C VAL A 243 8.23 19.37 -6.42
N LYS A 244 9.12 19.68 -5.47
CA LYS A 244 10.27 18.83 -5.14
C LYS A 244 9.86 17.45 -4.64
N LEU A 245 8.79 17.37 -3.84
CA LEU A 245 8.32 16.12 -3.24
C LEU A 245 7.99 15.06 -4.31
N PHE A 246 7.35 15.46 -5.40
CA PHE A 246 6.87 14.55 -6.46
C PHE A 246 7.77 14.45 -7.69
N GLU A 247 8.97 15.03 -7.65
CA GLU A 247 9.96 14.83 -8.72
C GLU A 247 10.10 13.33 -9.02
N PRO A 248 10.01 12.90 -10.29
CA PRO A 248 10.16 11.49 -10.63
C PRO A 248 11.53 10.94 -10.19
N TYR A 249 11.56 9.72 -9.68
CA TYR A 249 12.82 9.03 -9.43
C TYR A 249 13.51 8.70 -10.75
N VAL A 250 14.77 9.12 -10.89
CA VAL A 250 15.64 8.79 -12.01
C VAL A 250 16.69 7.80 -11.50
N PRO A 251 16.69 6.54 -11.97
CA PRO A 251 17.71 5.58 -11.60
C PRO A 251 19.10 6.12 -11.97
N PRO A 252 20.13 5.90 -11.14
CA PRO A 252 21.49 6.19 -11.57
C PRO A 252 21.80 5.40 -12.85
N PRO A 253 22.62 5.95 -13.77
CA PRO A 253 23.05 5.20 -14.94
C PRO A 253 23.69 3.88 -14.46
N PRO A 254 23.50 2.76 -15.18
CA PRO A 254 24.14 1.52 -14.84
C PRO A 254 25.64 1.79 -14.71
N SER A 255 26.20 1.48 -13.55
CA SER A 255 27.64 1.54 -13.33
C SER A 255 28.29 0.74 -14.44
N GLY A 256 28.98 1.43 -15.37
CA GLY A 256 29.67 0.78 -16.46
C GLY A 256 30.56 -0.32 -15.88
N THR A 257 30.42 -1.52 -16.40
CA THR A 257 31.48 -2.51 -16.28
C THR A 257 32.72 -1.86 -16.86
N LEU A 258 33.69 -1.56 -16.00
CA LEU A 258 35.05 -1.34 -16.46
C LEU A 258 35.50 -2.69 -17.01
N ASP A 259 35.45 -2.84 -18.34
CA ASP A 259 36.20 -3.88 -19.01
C ASP A 259 37.69 -3.62 -18.74
N GLU A 260 38.49 -4.67 -18.56
CA GLU A 260 39.92 -4.60 -18.19
C GLU A 260 40.83 -3.87 -19.20
N GLU A 261 40.28 -3.29 -20.27
CA GLU A 261 41.00 -2.44 -21.21
C GLU A 261 40.20 -1.15 -21.42
N GLY A 262 40.66 -0.04 -20.83
CA GLY A 262 39.97 1.25 -20.84
C GLY A 262 39.74 1.84 -22.24
N ILE A 263 38.69 1.40 -22.92
CA ILE A 263 38.18 1.97 -24.17
C ILE A 263 36.66 2.05 -24.11
N LEU A 264 36.11 3.26 -24.23
CA LEU A 264 34.67 3.50 -24.41
C LEU A 264 34.22 2.92 -25.76
N SER A 265 33.44 1.83 -25.74
CA SER A 265 32.69 1.37 -26.91
C SER A 265 31.26 1.92 -26.82
N THR A 266 30.91 2.80 -27.76
CA THR A 266 29.53 3.23 -28.00
C THR A 266 28.86 2.20 -28.90
N ALA A 267 28.22 1.18 -28.32
CA ALA A 267 27.37 0.26 -29.05
C ALA A 267 25.91 0.70 -28.92
N GLY A 268 25.30 1.01 -30.07
CA GLY A 268 24.03 1.70 -30.20
C GLY A 268 22.82 0.93 -29.70
N ALA A 269 21.85 1.69 -29.20
CA ALA A 269 20.48 1.26 -29.09
C ALA A 269 19.90 1.10 -30.50
N ILE A 270 19.47 -0.12 -30.85
CA ILE A 270 18.56 -0.36 -31.96
C ILE A 270 17.28 -0.96 -31.36
N ILE A 271 16.23 -0.12 -31.43
CA ILE A 271 14.78 -0.36 -31.51
C ILE A 271 14.20 -1.43 -30.57
#